data_AF-A0A381YFZ3-F1
#
_entry.id   AF-A0A381YFZ3-F1
#
_cell.length_a   1.000
_cell.length_b   1.000
_cell.length_c   1.000
_cell.angle_alpha   90.00
_cell.angle_beta   90.00
_cell.angle_gamma   90.00
#
_symmetry.space_group_name_H-M   'P 1'
#
loop_
_entity.id
_entity.type
_entity.pdbx_description
1 polymer ?
#
loop_
_entity_poly.entity_id
_entity_poly.type
_entity_poly.pdbx_seq_one_letter_code
_entity_poly.pdbx_strand_id
1 'polypeptide(L)'
;MNKTKKTSTSQDVAKLAGVSQSAVSRCFTKGASISSRTKLRVIEAAKKLGYKPNVSTNLSVSSENNGLVGVILPYVTNRYY
;
A
#
# COMPACT_ATOMS: atom_id res chain seq x y z
N MET A 1 19.07 -19.25 -3.59
CA MET A 1 17.78 -19.20 -2.87
C MET A 1 17.66 -17.81 -2.26
N ASN A 2 17.18 -16.83 -3.05
CA ASN A 2 17.28 -15.42 -2.70
C ASN A 2 16.18 -15.04 -1.70
N LYS A 3 16.53 -14.93 -0.41
CA LYS A 3 15.70 -14.19 0.55
C LYS A 3 15.81 -12.70 0.19
N THR A 4 14.96 -12.25 -0.73
CA THR A 4 14.69 -10.83 -0.93
C THR A 4 14.34 -10.23 0.43
N LYS A 5 15.05 -9.17 0.82
CA LYS A 5 14.94 -8.47 2.10
C LYS A 5 13.47 -8.20 2.40
N LYS A 6 12.87 -8.96 3.32
CA LYS A 6 11.42 -9.01 3.52
C LYS A 6 10.96 -7.69 4.13
N THR A 7 10.42 -6.80 3.31
CA THR A 7 9.75 -5.59 3.77
C THR A 7 8.51 -5.99 4.57
N SER A 8 8.34 -5.41 5.75
CA SER A 8 7.15 -5.59 6.59
C SER A 8 5.89 -5.32 5.76
N THR A 9 5.01 -6.31 5.65
CA THR A 9 3.76 -6.22 4.89
C THR A 9 2.55 -5.99 5.80
N SER A 10 1.42 -5.56 5.22
CA SER A 10 0.14 -5.45 5.96
C SER A 10 -0.32 -6.80 6.52
N GLN A 11 0.05 -7.93 5.88
CA GLN A 11 -0.22 -9.27 6.40
C GLN A 11 0.59 -9.59 7.65
N ASP A 12 1.85 -9.16 7.72
CA ASP A 12 2.68 -9.37 8.91
C ASP A 12 2.13 -8.55 10.10
N VAL A 13 1.67 -7.31 9.84
CA VAL A 13 0.99 -6.49 10.85
C VAL A 13 -0.32 -7.13 11.31
N ALA A 14 -1.11 -7.67 10.37
CA ALA A 14 -2.37 -8.34 10.67
C ALA A 14 -2.16 -9.55 11.61
N LYS A 15 -1.14 -10.37 11.33
CA LYS A 15 -0.76 -11.53 12.16
C LYS A 15 -0.34 -11.11 13.57
N LEU A 16 0.48 -10.06 13.70
CA LEU A 16 0.97 -9.59 15.00
C LEU A 16 -0.14 -8.91 15.81
N ALA A 17 -0.99 -8.12 15.15
CA ALA A 17 -2.12 -7.47 15.81
C ALA A 17 -3.29 -8.43 16.09
N GLY A 18 -3.33 -9.63 15.49
CA GLY A 18 -4.42 -10.59 15.62
C GLY A 18 -5.72 -10.13 14.96
N VAL A 19 -5.60 -9.49 13.80
CA VAL A 19 -6.73 -8.96 13.01
C VAL A 19 -6.62 -9.41 11.56
N SER A 20 -7.67 -9.22 10.75
CA SER A 20 -7.60 -9.47 9.31
C SER A 20 -6.81 -8.37 8.58
N GLN A 21 -6.23 -8.70 7.42
CA GLN A 21 -5.58 -7.71 6.54
C GLN A 21 -6.55 -6.57 6.18
N SER A 22 -7.82 -6.88 5.95
CA SER A 22 -8.85 -5.87 5.65
C SER A 22 -9.09 -4.92 6.82
N ALA A 23 -8.97 -5.39 8.07
CA ALA A 23 -9.05 -4.52 9.24
C ALA A 23 -7.83 -3.60 9.37
N VAL A 24 -6.63 -4.09 9.02
CA VAL A 24 -5.41 -3.25 8.94
C VAL A 24 -5.59 -2.16 7.87
N SER A 25 -6.08 -2.52 6.68
CA SER A 25 -6.36 -1.55 5.61
C SER A 25 -7.33 -0.46 6.07
N ARG A 26 -8.48 -0.86 6.65
CA ARG A 26 -9.47 0.07 7.21
C ARG A 26 -8.91 0.95 8.32
N CYS A 27 -8.00 0.45 9.14
CA CYS A 27 -7.37 1.22 10.22
C CYS A 27 -6.56 2.42 9.69
N PHE A 28 -6.05 2.33 8.46
CA PHE A 28 -5.30 3.40 7.79
C PHE A 28 -6.16 4.22 6.80
N THR A 29 -7.40 3.80 6.52
CA THR A 29 -8.37 4.56 5.73
C THR A 29 -9.04 5.64 6.59
N LYS A 30 -9.01 6.91 6.15
CA LYS A 30 -9.74 8.00 6.80
C LYS A 30 -11.26 7.75 6.73
N GLY A 31 -11.96 7.91 7.84
CA GLY A 31 -13.43 7.76 7.91
C GLY A 31 -13.95 6.34 8.14
N ALA A 32 -13.08 5.33 8.21
CA ALA A 32 -13.51 3.98 8.56
C ALA A 32 -13.84 3.88 10.05
N SER A 33 -15.02 3.32 10.37
CA SER A 33 -15.40 3.01 11.76
C SER A 33 -14.65 1.77 12.24
N ILE A 34 -13.74 1.95 13.20
CA ILE A 34 -13.00 0.88 13.86
C ILE A 34 -12.93 1.14 15.36
N SER A 35 -13.04 0.09 16.18
CA SER A 35 -12.91 0.22 17.63
C SER A 35 -11.53 0.76 18.00
N SER A 36 -11.49 1.71 18.94
CA SER A 36 -10.25 2.28 19.50
C SER A 36 -9.29 1.19 19.99
N ARG A 37 -9.81 0.11 20.57
CA ARG A 37 -9.03 -1.04 21.04
C ARG A 37 -8.28 -1.73 19.90
N THR A 38 -8.95 -1.95 18.77
CA THR A 38 -8.37 -2.57 17.59
C THR A 38 -7.36 -1.64 16.93
N LYS A 39 -7.67 -0.34 16.87
CA LYS A 39 -6.78 0.68 16.32
C LYS A 39 -5.43 0.74 17.05
N LEU A 40 -5.46 0.74 18.38
CA LEU A 40 -4.26 0.75 19.21
C LEU A 40 -3.38 -0.49 18.95
N ARG A 41 -3.99 -1.69 18.93
CA ARG A 41 -3.28 -2.95 18.64
C ARG A 41 -2.59 -2.92 17.27
N VAL A 42 -3.28 -2.42 16.24
CA VAL A 42 -2.71 -2.31 14.88
C VAL A 42 -1.56 -1.31 14.84
N ILE A 43 -1.68 -0.16 15.52
CA ILE A 43 -0.62 0.87 15.58
C ILE A 43 0.63 0.33 16.30
N GLU A 44 0.46 -0.35 17.43
CA GLU A 44 1.57 -0.97 18.16
C GLU A 44 2.26 -2.05 17.32
N ALA A 45 1.50 -2.91 16.67
CA ALA A 45 2.02 -3.93 15.78
C ALA A 45 2.78 -3.33 14.58
N ALA A 46 2.20 -2.31 13.96
CA ALA A 46 2.83 -1.60 12.85
C ALA A 46 4.14 -0.93 13.29
N LYS A 47 4.17 -0.30 14.49
CA LYS A 47 5.37 0.32 15.05
C LYS A 47 6.47 -0.70 15.35
N LYS A 48 6.12 -1.86 15.93
CA LYS A 48 7.07 -2.95 16.19
C LYS A 48 7.69 -3.50 14.91
N LEU A 49 6.92 -3.56 13.83
CA LEU A 49 7.36 -4.08 12.54
C LEU A 49 8.02 -3.02 11.65
N GLY A 50 8.01 -1.73 12.05
CA GLY A 50 8.43 -0.64 11.18
C GLY A 50 7.54 -0.47 9.95
N TYR A 51 6.31 -0.99 9.99
CA TYR A 51 5.36 -0.93 8.89
C TYR A 51 4.89 0.50 8.67
N LYS A 52 5.25 1.05 7.51
CA LYS A 52 4.67 2.29 6.99
C LYS A 52 3.62 1.90 5.96
N PRO A 53 2.35 2.31 6.11
CA PRO A 53 1.39 2.17 5.04
C PRO A 53 1.94 2.95 3.84
N ASN A 54 2.17 2.26 2.73
CA ASN A 54 2.58 2.91 1.49
C ASN A 54 1.40 3.78 1.04
N VAL A 55 1.52 5.09 1.27
CA VAL A 55 0.55 6.12 0.83
C VAL A 55 0.47 6.26 -0.70
N SER A 56 1.19 5.42 -1.45
CA SER A 56 1.13 5.31 -2.91
C SER A 56 -0.04 4.44 -3.41
N THR A 57 -0.99 4.05 -2.56
CA THR A 57 -2.20 3.30 -2.93
C THR A 57 -3.38 4.18 -3.34
N ASN A 58 -3.15 5.47 -3.62
CA ASN A 58 -4.08 6.27 -4.42
C ASN A 58 -3.87 6.09 -5.94
N LEU A 59 -2.96 5.20 -6.37
CA LEU A 59 -2.90 4.75 -7.76
C LEU A 59 -3.85 3.55 -7.93
N SER A 60 -5.13 3.84 -7.75
CA SER A 60 -6.30 3.04 -8.08
C SER A 60 -6.10 1.98 -9.17
N VAL A 61 -5.87 0.73 -8.77
CA VAL A 61 -6.04 -0.45 -9.66
C VAL A 61 -7.53 -0.84 -9.78
N SER A 62 -8.41 -0.17 -9.02
CA SER A 62 -9.87 -0.43 -9.02
C SER A 62 -10.71 0.82 -9.18
N SER A 63 -10.11 1.98 -9.50
CA SER A 63 -10.85 3.18 -9.85
C SER A 63 -10.49 3.51 -11.28
N GLU A 64 -11.49 3.58 -12.12
CA GLU A 64 -11.48 3.61 -13.58
C GLU A 64 -10.94 4.95 -14.15
N ASN A 65 -10.10 5.64 -13.37
CA ASN A 65 -9.63 7.01 -13.58
C ASN A 65 -8.20 7.22 -13.06
N ASN A 66 -7.30 6.25 -13.24
CA ASN A 66 -5.86 6.55 -13.17
C ASN A 66 -5.51 7.31 -14.44
N GLY A 67 -5.20 8.60 -14.33
CA GLY A 67 -4.71 9.47 -15.41
C GLY A 67 -3.32 9.07 -15.92
N LEU A 68 -3.15 7.80 -16.26
CA LEU A 68 -1.97 7.23 -16.87
C LEU A 68 -2.08 7.41 -18.39
N VAL A 69 -1.50 8.49 -18.90
CA VAL A 69 -1.38 8.69 -20.35
C VAL A 69 -0.14 7.94 -20.83
N GLY A 70 -0.36 6.76 -21.41
CA GLY A 70 0.69 6.01 -22.10
C GLY A 70 0.85 6.53 -23.53
N VAL A 71 1.96 7.20 -23.83
CA VAL A 71 2.29 7.62 -25.20
C VAL A 71 3.23 6.58 -25.81
N ILE A 72 2.79 5.90 -26.87
CA ILE A 72 3.62 4.99 -27.66
C ILE A 72 4.08 5.76 -28.90
N LEU A 73 5.34 6.17 -28.95
CA LEU A 73 5.95 6.75 -30.15
C LEU A 73 6.56 5.63 -31.00
N PRO A 74 6.14 5.46 -32.28
CA PRO A 74 6.70 4.41 -33.12
C PRO A 74 8.16 4.65 -33.54
N TYR A 75 8.65 5.89 -33.70
CA TYR A 75 10.08 6.17 -33.96
C TYR A 75 10.43 7.62 -33.59
N VAL A 76 11.49 7.82 -32.78
CA VAL A 76 12.14 9.13 -32.57
C VAL A 76 13.39 9.21 -33.44
N THR A 77 13.22 9.41 -34.74
CA THR A 77 14.30 9.81 -35.63
C THR A 77 13.81 10.93 -36.54
N ASN A 78 13.66 12.13 -35.97
CA ASN A 78 13.71 13.34 -36.79
C ASN A 78 15.17 13.81 -36.84
N ARG A 79 15.88 13.41 -37.88
CA ARG A 79 17.26 13.84 -38.18
C ARG A 79 17.22 14.99 -39.19
N TYR A 80 16.75 16.15 -38.73
CA TYR A 80 16.93 17.42 -39.44
C TYR A 80 17.19 18.55 -38.44
N TYR A 81 18.27 18.38 -37.68
CA TYR A 81 19.28 19.40 -37.39
C TYR A 81 20.65 18.73 -37.51
#